data_AF-A0A210QQ56-F1
#
_entry.id   AF-A0A210QQ56-F1
#
_cell.length_a   1.000
_cell.length_b   1.000
_cell.length_c   1.000
_cell.angle_alpha   90.00
_cell.angle_beta   90.00
_cell.angle_gamma   90.00
#
_symmetry.space_group_name_H-M   'P 1'
#
loop_
_entity.id
_entity.type
_entity.pdbx_description
1 polymer ?
#
loop_
_entity_poly.entity_id
_entity_poly.type
_entity_poly.pdbx_seq_one_letter_code
_entity_poly.pdbx_strand_id
1 'polypeptide(L)'
;MSRTGAEMRASETQSKFIQDRVSLVEKHFGQLCDTMSSITRKTAKLRDKGDQLAKDVTTYSEANSHNPSTLRCLTEFASNLSAIQDYRQAEVTRLDAKVVQPLSNYGIKCKQAKNDLKSAFNAQDKETKQKRRLDMLRQKNPGNQSQISQAETELQKASVEASRTSKNLHQQVDKFELEKLKDVKKMLCDFVNIEMMFHAKALEMYTQCFQNLTSVDVEEDIEEFRSKLTPPNSAARMNMVRSSSYSSLNSNTNSKQSTPSKMNRQQSAPTSSQSTPTKPPAGTQSRTRIPVMDLDDDDDDDDDDDDDDDDDEYETDDEDDVTESELSTARSQQKQQAQPRRVLPR
;
A
#
# COMPACT_ATOMS: atom_id res chain seq x y z
N MET A 1 0.92 52.68 -22.62
CA MET A 1 2.01 53.42 -21.95
C MET A 1 3.13 52.42 -21.68
N SER A 2 4.40 52.84 -21.64
CA SER A 2 5.51 51.97 -21.23
C SER A 2 5.68 51.99 -19.71
N ARG A 3 6.07 50.87 -19.11
CA ARG A 3 6.18 50.70 -17.65
C ARG A 3 7.21 51.64 -17.02
N THR A 4 6.96 52.04 -15.78
CA THR A 4 7.91 52.86 -14.99
C THR A 4 9.11 52.05 -14.49
N GLY A 5 10.15 52.74 -14.02
CA GLY A 5 11.29 52.11 -13.35
C GLY A 5 10.98 51.51 -11.98
N ALA A 6 9.79 51.74 -11.42
CA ALA A 6 9.32 51.08 -10.21
C ALA A 6 8.61 49.76 -10.56
N GLU A 7 7.68 49.79 -11.52
CA GLU A 7 6.93 48.61 -11.99
C GLU A 7 7.82 47.45 -12.44
N MET A 8 8.90 47.74 -13.19
CA MET A 8 9.82 46.68 -13.64
C MET A 8 10.51 45.97 -12.47
N ARG A 9 10.94 46.71 -11.44
CA ARG A 9 11.60 46.14 -10.25
C ARG A 9 10.61 45.40 -9.34
N ALA A 10 9.38 45.88 -9.22
CA ALA A 10 8.31 45.16 -8.52
C ALA A 10 7.98 43.83 -9.20
N SER A 11 7.91 43.82 -10.53
CA SER A 11 7.69 42.61 -11.35
C SER A 11 8.85 41.60 -11.22
N GLU A 12 10.10 42.08 -11.13
CA GLU A 12 11.29 41.25 -10.90
C GLU A 12 11.28 40.56 -9.53
N THR A 13 11.06 41.33 -8.44
CA THR A 13 10.91 40.79 -7.08
C THR A 13 9.76 39.78 -6.98
N GLN A 14 8.61 40.09 -7.60
CA GLN A 14 7.47 39.19 -7.64
C GLN A 14 7.79 37.89 -8.40
N SER A 15 8.44 37.98 -9.56
CA SER A 15 8.77 36.82 -10.39
C SER A 15 9.75 35.88 -9.66
N LYS A 16 10.69 36.42 -8.87
CA LYS A 16 11.54 35.61 -7.98
C LYS A 16 10.73 34.91 -6.89
N PHE A 17 9.87 35.63 -6.15
CA PHE A 17 9.01 35.02 -5.12
C PHE A 17 8.21 33.84 -5.68
N ILE A 18 7.64 33.98 -6.88
CA ILE A 18 6.91 32.90 -7.55
C ILE A 18 7.82 31.71 -7.87
N GLN A 19 9.05 31.95 -8.35
CA GLN A 19 10.01 30.89 -8.63
C GLN A 19 10.39 30.11 -7.37
N ASP A 20 10.60 30.80 -6.26
CA ASP A 20 10.89 30.22 -4.95
C ASP A 20 9.69 29.37 -4.47
N ARG A 21 8.44 29.86 -4.64
CA ARG A 21 7.21 29.09 -4.33
C ARG A 21 7.08 27.80 -5.15
N VAL A 22 7.27 27.85 -6.47
CA VAL A 22 7.16 26.66 -7.34
C VAL A 22 8.25 25.64 -7.01
N SER A 23 9.47 26.09 -6.75
CA SER A 23 10.60 25.21 -6.42
C SER A 23 10.44 24.54 -5.05
N LEU A 24 9.86 25.26 -4.07
CA LEU A 24 9.51 24.71 -2.75
C LEU A 24 8.43 23.61 -2.84
N VAL A 25 7.41 23.83 -3.69
CA VAL A 25 6.35 22.83 -3.93
C VAL A 25 6.95 21.60 -4.61
N GLU A 26 7.74 21.77 -5.66
CA GLU A 26 8.38 20.68 -6.38
C GLU A 26 9.25 19.81 -5.46
N LYS A 27 10.13 20.42 -4.63
CA LYS A 27 10.97 19.70 -3.68
C LYS A 27 10.14 18.83 -2.73
N HIS A 28 9.20 19.44 -2.01
CA HIS A 28 8.47 18.72 -0.96
C HIS A 28 7.41 17.76 -1.50
N PHE A 29 6.85 18.00 -2.69
CA PHE A 29 5.93 17.05 -3.31
C PHE A 29 6.67 15.86 -3.92
N GLY A 30 7.91 16.04 -4.39
CA GLY A 30 8.83 14.94 -4.69
C GLY A 30 9.03 14.06 -3.46
N GLN A 31 9.59 14.63 -2.38
CA GLN A 31 9.82 13.91 -1.11
C GLN A 31 8.56 13.17 -0.60
N LEU A 32 7.38 13.80 -0.67
CA LEU A 32 6.11 13.14 -0.31
C LEU A 32 5.71 12.03 -1.29
N CYS A 33 5.95 12.20 -2.60
CA CYS A 33 5.71 11.18 -3.61
C CYS A 33 6.60 9.96 -3.37
N ASP A 34 7.89 10.17 -3.13
CA ASP A 34 8.88 9.12 -2.88
C ASP A 34 8.52 8.32 -1.62
N THR A 35 8.18 9.05 -0.54
CA THR A 35 7.72 8.46 0.73
C THR A 35 6.44 7.63 0.54
N MET A 36 5.40 8.19 -0.09
CA MET A 36 4.14 7.50 -0.31
C MET A 36 4.27 6.31 -1.28
N SER A 37 5.17 6.40 -2.27
CA SER A 37 5.51 5.29 -3.17
C SER A 37 6.23 4.18 -2.42
N SER A 38 7.16 4.52 -1.53
CA SER A 38 7.88 3.56 -0.69
C SER A 38 6.92 2.83 0.27
N ILE A 39 6.01 3.56 0.94
CA ILE A 39 4.92 2.98 1.74
C ILE A 39 4.08 2.03 0.89
N THR A 40 3.57 2.48 -0.26
CA THR A 40 2.72 1.67 -1.15
C THR A 40 3.41 0.38 -1.61
N ARG A 41 4.71 0.44 -1.95
CA ARG A 41 5.51 -0.75 -2.30
C ARG A 41 5.77 -1.67 -1.11
N LYS A 42 6.07 -1.13 0.09
CA LYS A 42 6.30 -1.93 1.30
C LYS A 42 4.99 -2.60 1.79
N THR A 43 3.84 -1.94 1.67
CA THR A 43 2.52 -2.54 1.93
C THR A 43 2.18 -3.64 0.92
N ALA A 44 2.59 -3.51 -0.34
CA ALA A 44 2.49 -4.60 -1.33
C ALA A 44 3.38 -5.81 -0.96
N LYS A 45 4.67 -5.61 -0.63
CA LYS A 45 5.53 -6.70 -0.12
C LYS A 45 4.96 -7.37 1.15
N LEU A 46 4.26 -6.61 2.01
CA LEU A 46 3.57 -7.13 3.20
C LEU A 46 2.30 -7.94 2.87
N ARG A 47 1.57 -7.60 1.80
CA ARG A 47 0.46 -8.42 1.26
C ARG A 47 0.99 -9.81 0.87
N ASP A 48 2.05 -9.86 0.08
CA ASP A 48 2.59 -11.12 -0.46
C ASP A 48 3.07 -12.08 0.63
N LYS A 49 3.70 -11.56 1.69
CA LYS A 49 4.07 -12.39 2.86
C LYS A 49 2.85 -12.81 3.69
N GLY A 50 1.76 -12.04 3.69
CA GLY A 50 0.49 -12.43 4.29
C GLY A 50 -0.23 -13.54 3.52
N ASP A 51 -0.22 -13.50 2.19
CA ASP A 51 -0.80 -14.54 1.33
C ASP A 51 0.00 -15.85 1.41
N GLN A 52 1.33 -15.75 1.42
CA GLN A 52 2.19 -16.92 1.63
C GLN A 52 1.94 -17.55 3.01
N LEU A 53 1.77 -16.76 4.09
CA LEU A 53 1.41 -17.28 5.40
C LEU A 53 0.04 -17.99 5.42
N ALA A 54 -0.97 -17.45 4.73
CA ALA A 54 -2.28 -18.10 4.60
C ALA A 54 -2.19 -19.44 3.84
N LYS A 55 -1.40 -19.49 2.76
CA LYS A 55 -1.10 -20.70 2.00
C LYS A 55 -0.34 -21.74 2.83
N ASP A 56 0.62 -21.34 3.65
CA ASP A 56 1.38 -22.24 4.53
C ASP A 56 0.50 -22.84 5.62
N VAL A 57 -0.38 -22.04 6.24
CA VAL A 57 -1.35 -22.54 7.23
C VAL A 57 -2.39 -23.46 6.60
N THR A 58 -2.82 -23.20 5.35
CA THR A 58 -3.71 -24.12 4.59
C THR A 58 -3.01 -25.44 4.29
N THR A 59 -1.76 -25.39 3.82
CA THR A 59 -0.94 -26.58 3.54
C THR A 59 -0.73 -27.42 4.80
N TYR A 60 -0.55 -26.78 5.95
CA TYR A 60 -0.49 -27.46 7.24
C TYR A 60 -1.87 -28.02 7.67
N SER A 61 -2.98 -27.28 7.52
CA SER A 61 -4.30 -27.78 7.93
C SER A 61 -4.71 -29.04 7.16
N GLU A 62 -4.48 -29.07 5.84
CA GLU A 62 -4.71 -30.26 4.99
C GLU A 62 -3.89 -31.48 5.44
N ALA A 63 -2.64 -31.26 5.88
CA ALA A 63 -1.78 -32.33 6.38
C ALA A 63 -2.25 -32.93 7.73
N ASN A 64 -3.01 -32.17 8.54
CA ASN A 64 -3.49 -32.60 9.86
C ASN A 64 -4.77 -33.46 9.78
N SER A 65 -4.76 -34.49 8.93
CA SER A 65 -5.85 -35.45 8.72
C SER A 65 -6.25 -36.31 9.94
N HIS A 66 -5.69 -36.04 11.13
CA HIS A 66 -5.99 -36.72 12.40
C HIS A 66 -6.45 -35.76 13.51
N ASN A 67 -6.60 -34.47 13.19
CA ASN A 67 -7.01 -33.41 14.12
C ASN A 67 -8.14 -32.59 13.47
N PRO A 68 -9.37 -33.15 13.38
CA PRO A 68 -10.48 -32.55 12.63
C PRO A 68 -10.90 -31.15 13.11
N SER A 69 -10.80 -30.86 14.41
CA SER A 69 -11.14 -29.55 14.99
C SER A 69 -10.11 -28.51 14.58
N THR A 70 -8.82 -28.81 14.78
CA THR A 70 -7.70 -27.98 14.33
C THR A 70 -7.73 -27.77 12.81
N LEU A 71 -7.94 -28.82 12.01
CA LEU A 71 -8.00 -28.75 10.55
C LEU A 71 -9.08 -27.75 10.09
N ARG A 72 -10.29 -27.85 10.65
CA ARG A 72 -11.40 -26.94 10.31
C ARG A 72 -11.05 -25.50 10.70
N CYS A 73 -10.67 -25.27 11.96
CA CYS A 73 -10.40 -23.93 12.48
C CYS A 73 -9.20 -23.25 11.80
N LEU A 74 -8.14 -23.98 11.45
CA LEU A 74 -7.00 -23.43 10.71
C LEU A 74 -7.35 -23.12 9.24
N THR A 75 -8.22 -23.91 8.61
CA THR A 75 -8.69 -23.64 7.25
C THR A 75 -9.59 -22.38 7.22
N GLU A 76 -10.49 -22.24 8.19
CA GLU A 76 -11.29 -21.01 8.38
C GLU A 76 -10.39 -19.80 8.72
N PHE A 77 -9.35 -19.95 9.55
CA PHE A 77 -8.36 -18.91 9.85
C PHE A 77 -7.58 -18.48 8.61
N ALA A 78 -7.09 -19.42 7.79
CA ALA A 78 -6.31 -19.13 6.60
C ALA A 78 -7.13 -18.36 5.56
N SER A 79 -8.39 -18.77 5.32
CA SER A 79 -9.33 -18.05 4.45
C SER A 79 -9.55 -16.60 4.91
N ASN A 80 -9.74 -16.39 6.22
CA ASN A 80 -9.86 -15.05 6.79
C ASN A 80 -8.56 -14.22 6.70
N LEU A 81 -7.39 -14.88 6.74
CA LEU A 81 -6.09 -14.22 6.57
C LEU A 81 -5.82 -13.80 5.12
N SER A 82 -6.24 -14.59 4.13
CA SER A 82 -6.24 -14.18 2.71
C SER A 82 -7.20 -13.01 2.45
N ALA A 83 -8.39 -13.01 3.06
CA ALA A 83 -9.32 -11.88 2.92
C ALA A 83 -8.75 -10.55 3.47
N ILE A 84 -7.85 -10.59 4.46
CA ILE A 84 -7.09 -9.40 4.90
C ILE A 84 -6.14 -8.91 3.79
N GLN A 85 -5.57 -9.81 2.98
CA GLN A 85 -4.70 -9.45 1.87
C GLN A 85 -5.48 -8.87 0.69
N ASP A 86 -6.70 -9.36 0.41
CA ASP A 86 -7.62 -8.71 -0.54
C ASP A 86 -7.91 -7.25 -0.14
N TYR A 87 -8.17 -7.01 1.16
CA TYR A 87 -8.36 -5.65 1.67
C TYR A 87 -7.09 -4.80 1.60
N ARG A 88 -5.91 -5.39 1.85
CA ARG A 88 -4.60 -4.74 1.69
C ARG A 88 -4.27 -4.42 0.23
N GLN A 89 -4.67 -5.28 -0.71
CA GLN A 89 -4.54 -5.03 -2.14
C GLN A 89 -5.46 -3.89 -2.60
N ALA A 90 -6.67 -3.82 -2.06
CA ALA A 90 -7.57 -2.69 -2.28
C ALA A 90 -7.04 -1.38 -1.67
N GLU A 91 -6.31 -1.44 -0.55
CA GLU A 91 -5.56 -0.32 0.03
C GLU A 91 -4.43 0.14 -0.89
N VAL A 92 -3.49 -0.74 -1.25
CA VAL A 92 -2.36 -0.45 -2.17
C VAL A 92 -2.85 0.21 -3.46
N THR A 93 -3.89 -0.36 -4.09
CA THR A 93 -4.50 0.16 -5.32
C THR A 93 -5.08 1.57 -5.14
N ARG A 94 -5.62 1.90 -3.96
CA ARG A 94 -6.18 3.21 -3.64
C ARG A 94 -5.11 4.23 -3.25
N LEU A 95 -4.06 3.81 -2.54
CA LEU A 95 -2.92 4.65 -2.19
C LEU A 95 -2.21 5.16 -3.44
N ASP A 96 -1.94 4.27 -4.42
CA ASP A 96 -1.39 4.69 -5.70
C ASP A 96 -2.32 5.70 -6.40
N ALA A 97 -3.55 5.28 -6.72
CA ALA A 97 -4.46 6.06 -7.55
C ALA A 97 -4.92 7.41 -6.93
N LYS A 98 -4.92 7.54 -5.60
CA LYS A 98 -5.42 8.75 -4.90
C LYS A 98 -4.34 9.60 -4.22
N VAL A 99 -3.15 9.06 -3.98
CA VAL A 99 -2.07 9.76 -3.26
C VAL A 99 -0.82 9.84 -4.12
N VAL A 100 -0.27 8.70 -4.57
CA VAL A 100 0.98 8.67 -5.35
C VAL A 100 0.80 9.32 -6.72
N GLN A 101 -0.20 8.90 -7.50
CA GLN A 101 -0.45 9.43 -8.85
C GLN A 101 -0.69 10.96 -8.81
N PRO A 102 -1.53 11.53 -7.92
CA PRO A 102 -1.64 12.97 -7.77
C PRO A 102 -0.35 13.69 -7.36
N LEU A 103 0.47 13.11 -6.47
CA LEU A 103 1.78 13.69 -6.08
C LEU A 103 2.76 13.70 -7.27
N SER A 104 2.91 12.58 -7.98
CA SER A 104 3.76 12.45 -9.17
C SER A 104 3.39 13.48 -10.26
N ASN A 105 2.08 13.70 -10.48
CA ASN A 105 1.58 14.71 -11.41
C ASN A 105 2.03 16.16 -11.06
N TYR A 106 2.42 16.47 -9.82
CA TYR A 106 2.98 17.78 -9.49
C TYR A 106 4.36 18.03 -10.12
N GLY A 107 5.13 17.01 -10.48
CA GLY A 107 6.36 17.18 -11.26
C GLY A 107 6.08 17.83 -12.62
N ILE A 108 5.00 17.40 -13.30
CA ILE A 108 4.54 17.98 -14.57
C ILE A 108 4.01 19.40 -14.35
N LYS A 109 3.17 19.62 -13.31
CA LYS A 109 2.65 20.96 -12.98
C LYS A 109 3.77 21.97 -12.70
N CYS A 110 4.78 21.59 -11.90
CA CYS A 110 5.91 22.46 -11.55
C CYS A 110 6.81 22.76 -12.75
N LYS A 111 7.09 21.75 -13.60
CA LYS A 111 7.83 21.92 -14.86
C LYS A 111 7.14 22.91 -15.80
N GLN A 112 5.81 22.83 -15.93
CA GLN A 112 5.05 23.79 -16.73
C GLN A 112 5.09 25.19 -16.13
N ALA A 113 4.85 25.34 -14.81
CA ALA A 113 4.92 26.64 -14.14
C ALA A 113 6.29 27.30 -14.33
N LYS A 114 7.40 26.56 -14.18
CA LYS A 114 8.77 27.05 -14.45
C LYS A 114 8.96 27.54 -15.90
N ASN A 115 8.37 26.85 -16.89
CA ASN A 115 8.41 27.28 -18.29
C ASN A 115 7.66 28.59 -18.53
N ASP A 116 6.51 28.77 -17.88
CA ASP A 116 5.72 30.00 -17.96
C ASP A 116 6.44 31.18 -17.28
N LEU A 117 7.09 30.96 -16.13
CA LEU A 117 7.97 31.96 -15.51
C LEU A 117 9.12 32.35 -16.43
N LYS A 118 9.85 31.37 -16.98
CA LYS A 118 10.98 31.61 -17.89
C LYS A 118 10.55 32.42 -19.12
N SER A 119 9.36 32.14 -19.64
CA SER A 119 8.75 32.90 -20.75
C SER A 119 8.38 34.34 -20.36
N ALA A 120 7.86 34.54 -19.14
CA ALA A 120 7.57 35.87 -18.61
C ALA A 120 8.83 36.69 -18.30
N PHE A 121 9.89 36.07 -17.77
CA PHE A 121 11.21 36.70 -17.56
C PHE A 121 11.83 37.14 -18.88
N ASN A 122 11.86 36.27 -19.90
CA ASN A 122 12.40 36.60 -21.22
C ASN A 122 11.71 37.83 -21.85
N ALA A 123 10.39 37.99 -21.64
CA ALA A 123 9.65 39.16 -22.11
C ALA A 123 10.03 40.45 -21.33
N GLN A 124 10.21 40.37 -20.01
CA GLN A 124 10.61 41.50 -19.16
C GLN A 124 12.05 41.96 -19.42
N ASP A 125 12.98 41.01 -19.65
CA ASP A 125 14.35 41.31 -20.05
C ASP A 125 14.41 41.96 -21.43
N LYS A 126 13.61 41.47 -22.40
CA LYS A 126 13.43 42.07 -23.73
C LYS A 126 12.87 43.50 -23.66
N GLU A 127 11.87 43.76 -22.81
CA GLU A 127 11.38 45.12 -22.51
C GLU A 127 12.49 46.01 -21.94
N THR A 128 13.22 45.50 -20.94
CA THR A 128 14.31 46.23 -20.26
C THR A 128 15.47 46.56 -21.21
N LYS A 129 15.87 45.62 -22.07
CA LYS A 129 16.94 45.80 -23.07
C LYS A 129 16.56 46.83 -24.14
N GLN A 130 15.34 46.77 -24.67
CA GLN A 130 14.87 47.76 -25.65
C GLN A 130 14.74 49.16 -25.04
N LYS A 131 14.35 49.26 -23.76
CA LYS A 131 14.29 50.54 -23.04
C LYS A 131 15.69 51.17 -22.89
N ARG A 132 16.67 50.41 -22.38
CA ARG A 132 18.08 50.84 -22.31
C ARG A 132 18.63 51.25 -23.68
N ARG A 133 18.27 50.55 -24.76
CA ARG A 133 18.67 50.89 -26.14
C ARG A 133 18.07 52.22 -26.61
N LEU A 134 16.79 52.47 -26.35
CA LEU A 134 16.14 53.75 -26.68
C LEU A 134 16.76 54.92 -25.89
N ASP A 135 17.01 54.75 -24.60
CA ASP A 135 17.60 55.78 -23.75
C ASP A 135 19.02 56.14 -24.22
N MET A 136 19.84 55.14 -24.57
CA MET A 136 21.16 55.37 -25.18
C MET A 136 21.09 56.07 -26.56
N LEU A 137 20.12 55.71 -27.40
CA LEU A 137 19.90 56.34 -28.71
C LEU A 137 19.58 57.82 -28.58
N ARG A 138 18.64 58.17 -27.68
CA ARG A 138 18.25 59.55 -27.36
C ARG A 138 19.42 60.36 -26.79
N GLN A 139 20.25 59.76 -25.94
CA GLN A 139 21.40 60.44 -25.34
C GLN A 139 22.56 60.67 -26.33
N LYS A 140 22.86 59.69 -27.19
CA LYS A 140 24.05 59.74 -28.07
C LYS A 140 23.79 60.34 -29.44
N ASN A 141 22.62 60.08 -30.04
CA ASN A 141 22.29 60.48 -31.41
C ASN A 141 20.91 61.20 -31.49
N PRO A 142 20.69 62.31 -30.76
CA PRO A 142 19.39 62.99 -30.70
C PRO A 142 18.85 63.49 -32.05
N GLY A 143 19.72 63.69 -33.05
CA GLY A 143 19.32 64.05 -34.41
C GLY A 143 18.76 62.89 -35.25
N ASN A 144 18.98 61.63 -34.87
CA ASN A 144 18.59 60.46 -35.66
C ASN A 144 17.15 60.01 -35.36
N GLN A 145 16.20 60.88 -35.68
CA GLN A 145 14.76 60.69 -35.42
C GLN A 145 14.24 59.34 -35.95
N SER A 146 14.67 58.93 -37.14
CA SER A 146 14.25 57.64 -37.74
C SER A 146 14.60 56.43 -36.86
N GLN A 147 15.84 56.35 -36.37
CA GLN A 147 16.25 55.27 -35.46
C GLN A 147 15.57 55.36 -34.08
N ILE A 148 15.28 56.57 -33.60
CA ILE A 148 14.57 56.78 -32.34
C ILE A 148 13.12 56.26 -32.46
N SER A 149 12.37 56.65 -33.48
CA SER A 149 10.99 56.18 -33.70
C SER A 149 10.91 54.67 -33.98
N GLN A 150 11.91 54.08 -34.61
CA GLN A 150 12.01 52.61 -34.72
C GLN A 150 12.21 51.96 -33.34
N ALA A 151 13.14 52.45 -32.53
CA ALA A 151 13.40 51.91 -31.19
C ALA A 151 12.20 52.10 -30.24
N GLU A 152 11.44 53.20 -30.37
CA GLU A 152 10.16 53.42 -29.67
C GLU A 152 9.11 52.38 -30.07
N THR A 153 9.00 52.07 -31.37
CA THR A 153 8.10 51.04 -31.89
C THR A 153 8.49 49.64 -31.40
N GLU A 154 9.78 49.32 -31.34
CA GLU A 154 10.29 48.05 -30.81
C GLU A 154 10.05 47.93 -29.29
N LEU A 155 10.30 49.00 -28.52
CA LEU A 155 9.98 49.07 -27.09
C LEU A 155 8.48 48.93 -26.82
N GLN A 156 7.63 49.60 -27.59
CA GLN A 156 6.17 49.49 -27.42
C GLN A 156 5.67 48.06 -27.66
N LYS A 157 6.20 47.36 -28.68
CA LYS A 157 5.91 45.94 -28.90
C LYS A 157 6.35 45.07 -27.72
N ALA A 158 7.59 45.24 -27.23
CA ALA A 158 8.10 44.49 -26.09
C ALA A 158 7.33 44.77 -24.79
N SER A 159 6.93 46.01 -24.55
CA SER A 159 6.16 46.42 -23.36
C SER A 159 4.74 45.86 -23.34
N VAL A 160 4.08 45.77 -24.51
CA VAL A 160 2.78 45.07 -24.65
C VAL A 160 2.93 43.57 -24.41
N GLU A 161 3.99 42.95 -24.97
CA GLU A 161 4.29 41.53 -24.80
C GLU A 161 4.56 41.17 -23.32
N ALA A 162 5.41 41.94 -22.64
CA ALA A 162 5.75 41.77 -21.23
C ALA A 162 4.60 42.12 -20.27
N SER A 163 3.65 42.97 -20.70
CA SER A 163 2.40 43.22 -19.97
C SER A 163 1.45 42.03 -20.08
N ARG A 164 1.33 41.43 -21.27
CA ARG A 164 0.52 40.23 -21.51
C ARG A 164 1.04 39.02 -20.72
N THR A 165 2.33 38.72 -20.79
CA THR A 165 2.90 37.55 -20.08
C THR A 165 2.84 37.70 -18.57
N SER A 166 3.10 38.89 -18.02
CA SER A 166 2.98 39.19 -16.59
C SER A 166 1.56 39.03 -16.04
N LYS A 167 0.53 39.40 -16.82
CA LYS A 167 -0.88 39.14 -16.45
C LYS A 167 -1.24 37.67 -16.51
N ASN A 168 -0.80 36.95 -17.56
CA ASN A 168 -1.04 35.51 -17.66
C ASN A 168 -0.34 34.74 -16.52
N LEU A 169 0.88 35.13 -16.15
CA LEU A 169 1.64 34.54 -15.05
C LEU A 169 0.88 34.65 -13.73
N HIS A 170 0.35 35.83 -13.38
CA HIS A 170 -0.49 35.99 -12.19
C HIS A 170 -1.63 34.96 -12.13
N GLN A 171 -2.37 34.80 -13.25
CA GLN A 171 -3.52 33.92 -13.31
C GLN A 171 -3.16 32.44 -13.19
N GLN A 172 -2.03 32.02 -13.79
CA GLN A 172 -1.54 30.63 -13.64
C GLN A 172 -1.00 30.35 -12.23
N VAL A 173 -0.39 31.34 -11.57
CA VAL A 173 0.17 31.18 -10.22
C VAL A 173 -0.92 31.15 -9.15
N ASP A 174 -1.91 32.03 -9.25
CA ASP A 174 -3.10 32.01 -8.39
C ASP A 174 -3.85 30.67 -8.52
N LYS A 175 -4.04 30.20 -9.76
CA LYS A 175 -4.58 28.87 -10.05
C LYS A 175 -3.72 27.74 -9.47
N PHE A 176 -2.41 27.77 -9.65
CA PHE A 176 -1.48 26.75 -9.16
C PHE A 176 -1.50 26.66 -7.63
N GLU A 177 -1.46 27.79 -6.93
CA GLU A 177 -1.49 27.83 -5.46
C GLU A 177 -2.86 27.36 -4.92
N LEU A 178 -3.96 27.74 -5.60
CA LEU A 178 -5.33 27.30 -5.27
C LEU A 178 -5.54 25.80 -5.51
N GLU A 179 -5.04 25.25 -6.62
CA GLU A 179 -5.04 23.80 -6.87
C GLU A 179 -4.20 23.08 -5.81
N LYS A 180 -2.97 23.52 -5.57
CA LYS A 180 -2.07 22.93 -4.58
C LYS A 180 -2.69 22.88 -3.17
N LEU A 181 -3.34 23.95 -2.71
CA LEU A 181 -4.00 23.96 -1.41
C LEU A 181 -5.20 22.99 -1.32
N LYS A 182 -5.93 22.81 -2.42
CA LYS A 182 -7.02 21.82 -2.49
C LYS A 182 -6.50 20.40 -2.58
N ASP A 183 -5.48 20.16 -3.41
CA ASP A 183 -4.91 18.86 -3.68
C ASP A 183 -4.21 18.31 -2.44
N VAL A 184 -3.42 19.11 -1.70
CA VAL A 184 -2.81 18.66 -0.42
C VAL A 184 -3.87 18.21 0.58
N LYS A 185 -4.92 19.01 0.76
CA LYS A 185 -6.05 18.63 1.62
C LYS A 185 -6.69 17.34 1.14
N LYS A 186 -6.94 17.21 -0.17
CA LYS A 186 -7.56 16.01 -0.75
C LYS A 186 -6.69 14.78 -0.56
N MET A 187 -5.41 14.82 -0.94
CA MET A 187 -4.48 13.68 -0.87
C MET A 187 -4.31 13.17 0.56
N LEU A 188 -4.12 14.07 1.54
CA LEU A 188 -3.98 13.69 2.95
C LEU A 188 -5.30 13.18 3.55
N CYS A 189 -6.44 13.74 3.16
CA CYS A 189 -7.74 13.19 3.54
C CYS A 189 -8.01 11.82 2.88
N ASP A 190 -7.67 11.64 1.61
CA ASP A 190 -7.82 10.34 0.93
C ASP A 190 -6.93 9.28 1.59
N PHE A 191 -5.66 9.60 1.88
CA PHE A 191 -4.73 8.73 2.64
C PHE A 191 -5.35 8.25 3.95
N VAL A 192 -5.70 9.16 4.87
CA VAL A 192 -6.27 8.79 6.18
C VAL A 192 -7.56 7.98 6.04
N ASN A 193 -8.42 8.28 5.05
CA ASN A 193 -9.63 7.49 4.83
C ASN A 193 -9.32 6.07 4.31
N ILE A 194 -8.27 5.88 3.49
CA ILE A 194 -7.86 4.56 2.99
C ILE A 194 -7.37 3.69 4.16
N GLU A 195 -6.42 4.19 4.95
CA GLU A 195 -5.88 3.51 6.14
C GLU A 195 -7.01 3.15 7.12
N MET A 196 -7.93 4.09 7.39
CA MET A 196 -9.10 3.84 8.25
C MET A 196 -10.02 2.73 7.69
N MET A 197 -10.26 2.68 6.38
CA MET A 197 -11.06 1.63 5.75
C MET A 197 -10.37 0.26 5.82
N PHE A 198 -9.05 0.21 5.61
CA PHE A 198 -8.28 -1.03 5.74
C PHE A 198 -8.24 -1.51 7.19
N HIS A 199 -7.82 -0.67 8.15
CA HIS A 199 -7.72 -1.05 9.56
C HIS A 199 -9.06 -1.51 10.15
N ALA A 200 -10.19 -0.89 9.75
CA ALA A 200 -11.51 -1.33 10.17
C ALA A 200 -11.81 -2.77 9.69
N LYS A 201 -11.48 -3.10 8.44
CA LYS A 201 -11.66 -4.46 7.89
C LYS A 201 -10.63 -5.46 8.38
N ALA A 202 -9.37 -5.05 8.57
CA ALA A 202 -8.35 -5.87 9.19
C ALA A 202 -8.77 -6.27 10.61
N LEU A 203 -9.28 -5.33 11.42
CA LEU A 203 -9.79 -5.62 12.77
C LEU A 203 -10.98 -6.59 12.75
N GLU A 204 -11.93 -6.39 11.83
CA GLU A 204 -13.09 -7.28 11.64
C GLU A 204 -12.66 -8.72 11.32
N MET A 205 -11.71 -8.90 10.40
CA MET A 205 -11.22 -10.23 10.01
C MET A 205 -10.28 -10.84 11.06
N TYR A 206 -9.36 -10.07 11.67
CA TYR A 206 -8.50 -10.58 12.74
C TYR A 206 -9.30 -11.01 13.97
N THR A 207 -10.45 -10.39 14.25
CA THR A 207 -11.39 -10.84 15.29
C THR A 207 -11.94 -12.23 14.97
N GLN A 208 -12.28 -12.51 13.70
CA GLN A 208 -12.71 -13.83 13.26
C GLN A 208 -11.55 -14.84 13.30
N CYS A 209 -10.35 -14.47 12.85
CA CYS A 209 -9.15 -15.31 12.98
C CYS A 209 -8.90 -15.73 14.44
N PHE A 210 -9.02 -14.79 15.39
CA PHE A 210 -8.90 -15.09 16.82
C PHE A 210 -10.00 -16.03 17.31
N GLN A 211 -11.27 -15.79 16.94
CA GLN A 211 -12.39 -16.65 17.29
C GLN A 211 -12.20 -18.09 16.79
N ASN A 212 -11.74 -18.28 15.56
CA ASN A 212 -11.45 -19.59 14.96
C ASN A 212 -10.38 -20.34 15.78
N LEU A 213 -9.27 -19.68 16.12
CA LEU A 213 -8.19 -20.26 16.94
C LEU A 213 -8.66 -20.60 18.37
N THR A 214 -9.52 -19.78 18.98
CA THR A 214 -10.11 -20.09 20.29
C THR A 214 -11.20 -21.16 20.26
N SER A 215 -11.62 -21.61 19.07
CA SER A 215 -12.68 -22.62 18.87
C SER A 215 -12.13 -24.02 18.53
N VAL A 216 -10.81 -24.23 18.65
CA VAL A 216 -10.16 -25.54 18.47
C VAL A 216 -10.46 -26.42 19.67
N ASP A 217 -11.15 -27.55 19.48
CA ASP A 217 -11.29 -28.56 20.53
C ASP A 217 -10.09 -29.52 20.52
N VAL A 218 -9.19 -29.29 21.48
CA VAL A 218 -7.95 -30.07 21.63
C VAL A 218 -8.23 -31.48 22.18
N GLU A 219 -9.32 -31.71 22.91
CA GLU A 219 -9.63 -33.06 23.41
C GLU A 219 -10.34 -33.89 22.32
N GLU A 220 -11.19 -33.30 21.48
CA GLU A 220 -11.70 -33.94 20.24
C GLU A 220 -10.54 -34.45 19.38
N ASP A 221 -9.58 -33.58 19.09
CA ASP A 221 -8.41 -33.87 18.25
C ASP A 221 -7.49 -34.93 18.87
N ILE A 222 -7.34 -34.94 20.19
CA ILE A 222 -6.52 -35.91 20.91
C ILE A 222 -7.26 -37.25 21.10
N GLU A 223 -8.58 -37.26 21.27
CA GLU A 223 -9.39 -38.49 21.28
C GLU A 223 -9.37 -39.18 19.91
N GLU A 224 -9.50 -38.43 18.80
CA GLU A 224 -9.41 -39.00 17.46
C GLU A 224 -8.00 -39.56 17.17
N PHE A 225 -6.95 -38.85 17.57
CA PHE A 225 -5.57 -39.36 17.49
C PHE A 225 -5.36 -40.64 18.32
N ARG A 226 -5.88 -40.71 19.56
CA ARG A 226 -5.88 -41.93 20.40
C ARG A 226 -6.69 -43.06 19.76
N SER A 227 -7.77 -42.74 19.04
CA SER A 227 -8.59 -43.70 18.29
C SER A 227 -7.76 -44.39 17.20
N LYS A 228 -7.00 -43.62 16.42
CA LYS A 228 -6.13 -44.12 15.34
C LYS A 228 -4.92 -44.90 15.85
N LEU A 229 -4.35 -44.51 17.00
CA LEU A 229 -3.26 -45.25 17.64
C LEU A 229 -3.66 -46.63 18.17
N THR A 230 -4.95 -46.86 18.45
CA THR A 230 -5.43 -48.13 19.03
C THR A 230 -5.56 -49.20 17.94
N PRO A 231 -4.76 -50.29 17.96
CA PRO A 231 -4.85 -51.31 16.92
C PRO A 231 -6.22 -51.99 16.95
N PRO A 232 -6.90 -52.22 15.81
CA PRO A 232 -8.27 -52.77 15.77
C PRO A 232 -8.38 -54.15 16.42
N ASN A 233 -7.28 -54.90 16.49
CA ASN A 233 -7.19 -56.19 17.16
C ASN A 233 -6.85 -56.12 18.67
N SER A 234 -6.59 -54.96 19.26
CA SER A 234 -6.23 -54.85 20.69
C SER A 234 -7.44 -55.15 21.59
N ALA A 235 -8.57 -54.48 21.35
CA ALA A 235 -9.83 -54.76 22.05
C ALA A 235 -10.34 -56.19 21.77
N ALA A 236 -10.24 -56.66 20.52
CA ALA A 236 -10.61 -58.02 20.14
C ALA A 236 -9.74 -59.08 20.84
N ARG A 237 -8.42 -58.88 20.92
CA ARG A 237 -7.50 -59.78 21.66
C ARG A 237 -7.76 -59.75 23.16
N MET A 238 -8.01 -58.58 23.78
CA MET A 238 -8.37 -58.51 25.19
C MET A 238 -9.68 -59.26 25.49
N ASN A 239 -10.69 -59.14 24.64
CA ASN A 239 -11.94 -59.89 24.79
C ASN A 239 -11.76 -61.40 24.51
N MET A 240 -10.93 -61.80 23.54
CA MET A 240 -10.55 -63.21 23.35
C MET A 240 -9.83 -63.78 24.59
N VAL A 241 -8.81 -63.09 25.11
CA VAL A 241 -8.05 -63.54 26.28
C VAL A 241 -8.95 -63.66 27.51
N ARG A 242 -9.82 -62.67 27.77
CA ARG A 242 -10.83 -62.74 28.84
C ARG A 242 -11.78 -63.93 28.64
N SER A 243 -12.33 -64.12 27.44
CA SER A 243 -13.24 -65.22 27.13
C SER A 243 -12.58 -66.60 27.27
N SER A 244 -11.33 -66.75 26.81
CA SER A 244 -10.54 -67.97 27.04
C SER A 244 -10.30 -68.24 28.53
N SER A 245 -9.96 -67.22 29.32
CA SER A 245 -9.76 -67.40 30.77
C SER A 245 -11.03 -67.80 31.53
N TYR A 246 -12.21 -67.42 31.05
CA TYR A 246 -13.49 -67.94 31.55
C TYR A 246 -13.77 -69.38 31.08
N SER A 247 -13.52 -69.67 29.79
CA SER A 247 -13.74 -70.99 29.20
C SER A 247 -12.91 -72.09 29.90
N SER A 248 -11.66 -71.79 30.28
CA SER A 248 -10.77 -72.71 31.00
C SER A 248 -11.23 -73.10 32.42
N LEU A 249 -12.23 -72.44 32.99
CA LEU A 249 -12.78 -72.78 34.32
C LEU A 249 -14.01 -73.71 34.25
N ASN A 250 -14.67 -73.82 33.09
CA ASN A 250 -15.90 -74.61 32.94
C ASN A 250 -15.70 -75.98 32.28
N SER A 251 -14.48 -76.34 31.85
CA SER A 251 -14.21 -77.58 31.11
C SER A 251 -14.04 -78.82 32.00
N ASN A 252 -14.94 -79.08 32.96
CA ASN A 252 -14.94 -80.32 33.74
C ASN A 252 -16.31 -80.79 34.27
N THR A 253 -17.26 -81.11 33.38
CA THR A 253 -18.27 -82.17 33.65
C THR A 253 -18.83 -82.80 32.37
N ASN A 254 -18.86 -84.14 32.35
CA ASN A 254 -19.82 -85.03 31.67
C ASN A 254 -20.06 -84.92 30.15
N SER A 255 -19.54 -85.94 29.46
CA SER A 255 -20.06 -86.48 28.19
C SER A 255 -21.50 -87.02 28.29
N LYS A 256 -22.30 -86.92 27.21
CA LYS A 256 -22.79 -88.09 26.42
C LYS A 256 -23.76 -87.72 25.28
N GLN A 257 -23.29 -87.92 24.05
CA GLN A 257 -23.95 -88.65 22.94
C GLN A 257 -25.48 -88.83 22.95
N SER A 258 -26.17 -88.33 21.91
CA SER A 258 -27.07 -89.11 21.02
C SER A 258 -27.67 -88.31 19.85
N THR A 259 -28.05 -89.02 18.79
CA THR A 259 -28.83 -88.60 17.59
C THR A 259 -29.78 -89.78 17.23
N PRO A 260 -30.55 -89.81 16.11
CA PRO A 260 -31.03 -88.78 15.17
C PRO A 260 -32.58 -88.89 14.92
N SER A 261 -33.15 -88.03 14.05
CA SER A 261 -34.28 -88.39 13.13
C SER A 261 -34.57 -87.31 12.08
N LYS A 262 -35.44 -87.62 11.08
CA LYS A 262 -35.68 -86.85 9.83
C LYS A 262 -37.17 -86.48 9.65
N MET A 263 -37.50 -85.57 8.70
CA MET A 263 -38.18 -85.90 7.42
C MET A 263 -39.04 -84.76 6.79
N ASN A 264 -38.86 -84.49 5.47
CA ASN A 264 -39.77 -83.79 4.52
C ASN A 264 -40.08 -82.28 4.77
N ARG A 265 -40.41 -81.40 3.79
CA ARG A 265 -40.47 -81.37 2.30
C ARG A 265 -40.57 -79.87 1.84
N GLN A 266 -40.60 -79.39 0.58
CA GLN A 266 -40.60 -80.00 -0.76
C GLN A 266 -39.83 -79.19 -1.85
N GLN A 267 -40.52 -78.39 -2.69
CA GLN A 267 -40.11 -77.85 -4.03
C GLN A 267 -40.85 -76.50 -4.26
N SER A 268 -40.57 -75.61 -5.23
CA SER A 268 -40.12 -75.79 -6.64
C SER A 268 -39.39 -74.56 -7.21
N ALA A 269 -38.73 -74.72 -8.38
CA ALA A 269 -38.21 -73.64 -9.25
C ALA A 269 -39.01 -73.56 -10.58
N PRO A 270 -38.65 -72.66 -11.52
CA PRO A 270 -37.84 -73.15 -12.65
C PRO A 270 -36.76 -72.16 -13.21
N THR A 271 -36.09 -72.63 -14.27
CA THR A 271 -34.99 -72.07 -15.09
C THR A 271 -35.40 -70.85 -15.98
N SER A 272 -34.55 -70.13 -16.73
CA SER A 272 -33.36 -70.57 -17.51
C SER A 272 -32.36 -69.50 -18.04
N SER A 273 -31.12 -69.97 -18.31
CA SER A 273 -30.25 -69.72 -19.48
C SER A 273 -29.64 -68.33 -19.86
N GLN A 274 -28.28 -68.32 -19.84
CA GLN A 274 -27.36 -67.94 -20.94
C GLN A 274 -26.91 -66.47 -21.26
N SER A 275 -25.62 -66.24 -20.96
CA SER A 275 -24.52 -65.76 -21.83
C SER A 275 -24.36 -64.30 -22.35
N THR A 276 -23.12 -63.83 -22.16
CA THR A 276 -22.30 -62.89 -22.96
C THR A 276 -22.58 -61.37 -22.94
N PRO A 277 -21.54 -60.51 -23.07
CA PRO A 277 -21.64 -59.05 -22.88
C PRO A 277 -21.84 -58.27 -24.19
N THR A 278 -22.47 -57.10 -24.11
CA THR A 278 -22.64 -56.16 -25.22
C THR A 278 -22.34 -54.70 -24.83
N LYS A 279 -21.86 -53.95 -25.81
CA LYS A 279 -21.53 -52.51 -25.76
C LYS A 279 -22.81 -51.67 -25.72
N PRO A 280 -22.78 -50.46 -25.12
CA PRO A 280 -23.07 -49.27 -25.94
C PRO A 280 -22.13 -48.07 -25.56
N PRO A 281 -22.41 -46.81 -25.93
CA PRO A 281 -22.04 -46.29 -27.25
C PRO A 281 -21.12 -45.05 -27.17
N ALA A 282 -20.64 -44.57 -28.32
CA ALA A 282 -19.86 -43.33 -28.42
C ALA A 282 -20.75 -42.08 -28.47
N GLY A 283 -20.27 -40.98 -27.88
CA GLY A 283 -20.94 -39.67 -27.85
C GLY A 283 -19.98 -38.53 -28.23
N THR A 284 -20.02 -38.17 -29.52
CA THR A 284 -19.44 -37.00 -30.20
C THR A 284 -18.96 -35.81 -29.36
N GLN A 285 -17.68 -35.41 -29.53
CA GLN A 285 -17.34 -34.06 -30.01
C GLN A 285 -15.88 -33.91 -30.49
N SER A 286 -15.69 -32.94 -31.40
CA SER A 286 -14.46 -32.71 -32.16
C SER A 286 -13.51 -31.73 -31.46
N ARG A 287 -12.20 -31.87 -31.67
CA ARG A 287 -11.31 -30.70 -31.73
C ARG A 287 -10.13 -30.92 -32.68
N THR A 288 -9.78 -29.85 -33.39
CA THR A 288 -8.77 -29.83 -34.46
C THR A 288 -7.35 -29.84 -33.88
N ARG A 289 -6.41 -30.56 -34.50
CA ARG A 289 -4.98 -30.38 -34.22
C ARG A 289 -4.45 -29.13 -34.93
N ILE A 290 -3.61 -28.37 -34.23
CA ILE A 290 -2.65 -27.41 -34.77
C ILE A 290 -1.26 -27.94 -34.37
N PRO A 291 -0.19 -27.77 -35.19
CA PRO A 291 1.14 -28.27 -34.84
C PRO A 291 1.73 -27.57 -33.62
N VAL A 292 2.57 -28.28 -32.88
CA VAL A 292 3.51 -27.68 -31.92
C VAL A 292 4.63 -27.01 -32.73
N MET A 293 5.10 -25.86 -32.26
CA MET A 293 6.41 -25.32 -32.63
C MET A 293 7.19 -25.19 -31.33
N ASP A 294 8.41 -25.71 -31.31
CA ASP A 294 9.33 -25.48 -30.21
C ASP A 294 9.79 -24.01 -30.27
N LEU A 295 9.86 -23.38 -29.10
CA LEU A 295 10.59 -22.15 -28.85
C LEU A 295 11.36 -22.40 -27.56
N ASP A 296 12.69 -22.30 -27.64
CA ASP A 296 13.55 -22.21 -26.48
C ASP A 296 13.35 -20.81 -25.87
N ASP A 297 13.01 -20.73 -24.59
CA ASP A 297 13.06 -19.49 -23.79
C ASP A 297 14.39 -19.48 -23.03
N ASP A 298 15.26 -18.53 -23.35
CA ASP A 298 16.46 -18.21 -22.57
C ASP A 298 16.06 -17.20 -21.47
N ASP A 299 15.68 -17.69 -20.29
CA ASP A 299 15.50 -16.86 -19.08
C ASP A 299 16.87 -16.52 -18.47
N ASP A 300 17.45 -15.37 -18.88
CA ASP A 300 18.57 -14.73 -18.19
C ASP A 300 18.05 -13.98 -16.94
N ASP A 301 18.08 -14.63 -15.77
CA ASP A 301 17.80 -14.03 -14.45
C ASP A 301 18.99 -13.14 -14.01
N ASP A 302 19.03 -11.87 -14.44
CA ASP A 302 19.94 -10.83 -13.90
C ASP A 302 19.43 -10.30 -12.53
N ASP A 303 19.77 -11.00 -11.45
CA ASP A 303 19.57 -10.58 -10.05
C ASP A 303 20.57 -9.46 -9.62
N ASP A 304 20.38 -8.22 -10.11
CA ASP A 304 21.09 -7.02 -9.62
C ASP A 304 20.49 -6.50 -8.28
N ASP A 305 20.79 -7.19 -7.17
CA ASP A 305 20.46 -6.76 -5.79
C ASP A 305 21.49 -5.72 -5.27
N ASP A 306 21.44 -4.48 -5.81
CA ASP A 306 22.18 -3.30 -5.31
C ASP A 306 21.53 -2.75 -4.00
N ASP A 307 21.72 -3.44 -2.88
CA ASP A 307 21.39 -2.96 -1.52
C ASP A 307 22.52 -2.01 -1.00
N ASP A 308 22.54 -0.77 -1.51
CA ASP A 308 23.37 0.34 -0.97
C ASP A 308 22.82 0.81 0.40
N ASP A 309 23.20 0.10 1.48
CA ASP A 309 22.96 0.50 2.88
C ASP A 309 23.96 1.61 3.29
N ASP A 310 23.66 2.86 2.90
CA ASP A 310 24.43 4.08 3.25
C ASP A 310 24.19 4.45 4.75
N ASP A 311 24.92 3.77 5.65
CA ASP A 311 24.82 3.89 7.12
C ASP A 311 25.55 5.15 7.64
N ASP A 312 24.97 6.33 7.37
CA ASP A 312 25.48 7.66 7.74
C ASP A 312 25.55 7.83 9.30
N GLU A 313 26.71 7.55 9.90
CA GLU A 313 26.97 7.78 11.33
C GLU A 313 26.86 9.28 11.70
N TYR A 314 25.87 9.65 12.51
CA TYR A 314 25.75 11.00 13.06
C TYR A 314 26.73 11.24 14.22
N GLU A 315 27.98 11.63 13.90
CA GLU A 315 28.87 12.25 14.89
C GLU A 315 28.15 13.45 15.53
N THR A 316 28.23 13.53 16.87
CA THR A 316 27.61 14.61 17.66
C THR A 316 28.72 15.47 18.26
N ASP A 317 28.95 16.64 17.67
CA ASP A 317 29.91 17.63 18.18
C ASP A 317 29.42 18.24 19.51
N ASP A 318 30.02 17.79 20.63
CA ASP A 318 29.86 18.38 21.96
C ASP A 318 30.80 19.61 22.14
N GLU A 319 30.42 20.79 21.63
CA GLU A 319 31.02 22.08 22.03
C GLU A 319 29.95 23.15 22.36
N ASP A 320 29.74 23.44 23.66
CA ASP A 320 29.26 24.75 24.12
C ASP A 320 29.53 24.95 25.66
N ASP A 321 30.75 25.37 26.03
CA ASP A 321 31.10 25.73 27.42
C ASP A 321 30.57 27.13 27.80
N VAL A 322 29.34 27.18 28.31
CA VAL A 322 28.69 28.43 28.73
C VAL A 322 28.90 28.70 30.22
N THR A 323 30.03 29.34 30.55
CA THR A 323 30.42 29.66 31.93
C THR A 323 29.39 30.50 32.72
N GLU A 324 29.01 30.02 33.92
CA GLU A 324 28.18 30.79 34.86
C GLU A 324 28.96 31.97 35.48
N SER A 325 28.64 33.22 35.11
CA SER A 325 29.08 34.38 35.92
C SER A 325 28.18 35.63 35.91
N GLU A 326 27.44 35.95 34.85
CA GLU A 326 26.80 37.28 34.70
C GLU A 326 25.29 37.41 35.06
N LEU A 327 24.62 36.35 35.52
CA LEU A 327 23.17 36.40 35.83
C LEU A 327 22.83 36.87 37.27
N SER A 328 23.82 37.16 38.11
CA SER A 328 23.62 37.56 39.51
C SER A 328 23.16 39.01 39.71
N THR A 329 23.53 39.93 38.81
CA THR A 329 23.39 41.38 39.01
C THR A 329 21.98 41.92 38.75
N ALA A 330 21.20 41.28 37.86
CA ALA A 330 19.90 41.81 37.41
C ALA A 330 18.78 41.78 38.47
N ARG A 331 18.91 40.93 39.51
CA ARG A 331 17.78 40.60 40.41
C ARG A 331 17.51 41.65 41.51
N SER A 332 18.33 42.68 41.62
CA SER A 332 18.32 43.63 42.76
C SER A 332 17.54 44.93 42.53
N GLN A 333 17.08 45.23 41.31
CA GLN A 333 16.39 46.51 41.02
C GLN A 333 14.87 46.40 40.90
N GLN A 334 14.30 45.22 40.64
CA GLN A 334 12.87 45.06 40.30
C GLN A 334 11.96 44.81 41.53
N LYS A 335 12.27 45.40 42.70
CA LYS A 335 11.51 45.20 43.94
C LYS A 335 11.07 46.49 44.67
N GLN A 336 11.11 47.63 43.99
CA GLN A 336 10.56 48.91 44.48
C GLN A 336 9.48 49.48 43.56
N GLN A 337 8.38 48.75 43.38
CA GLN A 337 7.11 49.35 42.91
C GLN A 337 5.91 48.51 43.35
N ALA A 338 5.43 48.78 44.56
CA ALA A 338 4.20 48.22 45.10
C ALA A 338 3.38 49.34 45.77
N GLN A 339 2.20 49.63 45.22
CA GLN A 339 1.18 50.45 45.85
C GLN A 339 -0.21 49.78 45.69
N PRO A 340 -1.17 50.06 46.59
CA PRO A 340 -2.19 49.07 46.94
C PRO A 340 -3.51 49.18 46.16
N ARG A 341 -4.33 48.12 46.30
CA ARG A 341 -5.71 48.00 45.81
C ARG A 341 -6.57 49.23 46.14
N ARG A 342 -7.50 49.56 45.23
CA ARG A 342 -8.71 50.33 45.55
C ARG A 342 -9.94 49.44 45.39
N VAL A 343 -10.79 49.39 46.42
CA VAL A 343 -12.07 48.66 46.41
C VAL A 343 -13.19 49.61 45.98
N LEU A 344 -14.13 49.13 45.17
CA LEU A 344 -15.36 49.86 44.83
C LEU A 344 -16.50 49.47 45.79
N PRO A 345 -17.25 50.43 46.35
CA PRO A 345 -18.40 50.14 47.20
C PRO A 345 -19.73 50.22 46.44
N ARG A 346 -20.54 49.16 46.57
CA ARG A 346 -21.96 49.01 46.17
C ARG A 346 -22.28 49.32 44.70
#